data_AF-A0A2Z5WSU5-F1
#
_entry.id   AF-A0A2Z5WSU5-F1
#
_cell.length_a   1.000
_cell.length_b   1.000
_cell.length_c   1.000
_cell.angle_alpha   90.00
_cell.angle_beta   90.00
_cell.angle_gamma   90.00
#
_symmetry.space_group_name_H-M   'P 1'
#
loop_
_entity.id
_entity.type
_entity.pdbx_description
1 polymer ?
#
loop_
_entity_poly.entity_id
_entity_poly.type
_entity_poly.pdbx_seq_one_letter_code
_entity_poly.pdbx_strand_id
1 'polypeptide(L)'
;MVTLAAKNLNFEDVQHLLGFHESGEMGVFSDYLDLESISDFEQTELIDICTNFRRYLLSGRVSEGQIKFLALAPLMNLTGYYKQVTISKRSSYF
;
A
#
# COMPACT_ATOMS: atom_id res chain seq x y z
N MET A 1 7.80 41.49 10.08
CA MET A 1 6.75 40.44 10.01
C MET A 1 6.27 40.40 8.56
N VAL A 2 6.53 39.31 7.85
CA VAL A 2 6.09 39.15 6.46
C VAL A 2 4.81 38.34 6.49
N THR A 3 3.69 38.91 6.05
CA THR A 3 2.42 38.21 5.94
C THR A 3 2.30 37.65 4.53
N LEU A 4 2.45 36.33 4.37
CA LEU A 4 2.31 35.69 3.07
C LEU A 4 0.88 35.28 2.80
N ALA A 5 0.40 35.56 1.59
CA ALA A 5 -0.88 35.10 1.11
C ALA A 5 -0.76 33.60 0.76
N ALA A 6 -1.14 32.72 1.70
CA ALA A 6 -1.03 31.26 1.55
C ALA A 6 -1.60 30.70 0.24
N LYS A 7 -2.65 31.34 -0.30
CA LYS A 7 -3.30 30.97 -1.58
C LYS A 7 -2.42 31.16 -2.83
N ASN A 8 -1.31 31.89 -2.72
CA ASN A 8 -0.42 32.20 -3.84
C ASN A 8 0.91 31.43 -3.74
N LEU A 9 1.09 30.60 -2.71
CA LEU A 9 2.30 29.81 -2.53
C LEU A 9 2.12 28.45 -3.19
N ASN A 10 3.09 28.06 -4.01
CA ASN A 10 3.23 26.68 -4.45
C ASN A 10 4.13 25.91 -3.46
N PHE A 11 4.25 24.59 -3.67
CA PHE A 11 5.05 23.73 -2.78
C PHE A 11 6.53 24.14 -2.69
N GLU A 12 7.12 24.54 -3.82
CA GLU A 12 8.51 25.00 -3.90
C GLU A 12 8.71 26.31 -3.13
N ASP A 13 7.76 27.25 -3.22
CA ASP A 13 7.78 28.50 -2.45
C ASP A 13 7.74 28.24 -0.94
N VAL A 14 6.92 27.27 -0.51
CA VAL A 14 6.83 26.85 0.90
C VAL A 14 8.12 26.17 1.36
N GLN A 15 8.68 25.30 0.51
CA GLN A 15 9.93 24.60 0.78
C GLN A 15 11.09 25.59 0.99
N HIS A 16 11.24 26.56 0.09
CA HIS A 16 12.26 27.61 0.22
C HIS A 16 12.03 28.52 1.43
N LEU A 17 10.78 28.94 1.69
CA LEU A 17 10.47 29.86 2.77
C LEU A 17 10.70 29.27 4.16
N LEU A 18 10.45 27.96 4.30
CA LEU A 18 10.63 27.23 5.54
C LEU A 18 12.03 26.58 5.65
N GLY A 19 12.89 26.74 4.63
CA GLY A 19 14.24 26.17 4.62
C GLY A 19 14.23 24.64 4.60
N PHE A 20 13.19 24.03 4.03
CA PHE A 20 13.14 22.59 3.84
C PHE A 20 14.08 22.19 2.70
N HIS A 21 15.04 21.33 3.01
CA HIS A 21 15.92 20.74 2.01
C HIS A 21 15.57 19.26 1.87
N GLU A 22 15.49 18.78 0.63
CA GLU A 22 15.40 17.35 0.39
C GLU A 22 16.66 16.69 0.96
N SER A 23 16.49 15.80 1.93
CA SER A 23 17.60 15.00 2.44
C SER A 23 17.99 14.04 1.31
N GLY A 24 19.08 14.35 0.61
CA GLY A 24 19.59 13.57 -0.53
C GLY A 24 19.96 12.13 -0.19
N GLU A 25 19.92 11.76 1.09
CA GLU A 25 19.92 10.39 1.55
C GLU A 25 18.47 9.99 1.80
N MET A 26 17.86 9.30 0.84
CA MET A 26 16.75 8.42 1.19
C MET A 26 17.36 7.36 2.11
N GLY A 27 17.06 7.46 3.41
CA GLY A 27 17.44 6.43 4.39
C GLY A 27 16.92 5.06 3.96
N VAL A 28 17.30 4.01 4.69
CA VAL A 28 16.73 2.69 4.37
C VAL A 28 15.22 2.80 4.57
N PHE A 29 14.41 2.27 3.65
CA PHE A 29 12.95 2.41 3.72
C PHE A 29 12.36 1.93 5.07
N SER A 30 13.04 0.97 5.72
CA SER A 30 12.75 0.52 7.09
C SER A 30 12.85 1.61 8.16
N ASP A 31 13.65 2.65 7.94
CA ASP A 31 13.78 3.80 8.85
C ASP A 31 12.52 4.66 8.85
N TYR A 32 11.71 4.58 7.79
CA TYR A 32 10.46 5.34 7.63
C TYR A 32 9.22 4.47 7.78
N LEU A 33 9.33 3.17 7.49
CA LEU A 33 8.23 2.22 7.57
C LEU A 33 8.75 0.88 8.10
N ASP A 34 8.53 0.63 9.38
CA ASP A 34 8.72 -0.68 9.98
C ASP A 34 7.51 -1.55 9.62
N LEU A 35 7.73 -2.53 8.74
CA LEU A 35 6.71 -3.50 8.35
C LEU A 35 6.82 -4.71 9.26
N GLU A 36 5.70 -5.14 9.84
CA GLU A 36 5.66 -6.40 10.59
C GLU A 36 6.17 -7.54 9.70
N SER A 37 7.03 -8.38 10.28
CA SER A 37 7.46 -9.60 9.61
C SER A 37 6.23 -10.47 9.34
N ILE A 38 6.10 -10.94 8.10
CA ILE A 38 5.04 -11.90 7.75
C ILE A 38 5.11 -13.13 8.66
N SER A 39 3.95 -13.56 9.15
CA SER A 39 3.83 -14.78 9.94
C SER A 39 4.09 -16.03 9.10
N ASP A 40 4.40 -17.16 9.76
CA ASP A 40 4.60 -18.45 9.09
C ASP A 40 3.37 -18.86 8.25
N PHE A 41 2.18 -18.51 8.73
CA PHE A 41 0.93 -18.72 8.02
C PHE A 41 0.87 -17.89 6.74
N GLU A 42 1.16 -16.58 6.83
CA GLU A 42 1.15 -15.70 5.65
C GLU A 42 2.23 -16.07 4.64
N GLN A 43 3.38 -16.52 5.12
CA GLN A 43 4.45 -17.00 4.26
C GLN A 43 4.04 -18.26 3.50
N THR A 44 3.34 -19.20 4.16
CA THR A 44 2.82 -20.40 3.50
C THR A 44 1.78 -20.04 2.43
N GLU A 45 0.83 -19.17 2.76
CA GLU A 45 -0.17 -18.69 1.80
C GLU A 45 0.46 -17.98 0.60
N LEU A 46 1.49 -17.14 0.82
CA LEU A 46 2.22 -16.47 -0.26
C LEU A 46 2.94 -17.45 -1.19
N ILE A 47 3.53 -18.51 -0.64
CA ILE A 47 4.19 -19.56 -1.43
C ILE A 47 3.16 -20.25 -2.32
N ASP A 48 1.98 -20.55 -1.80
CA ASP A 48 0.91 -21.19 -2.56
C ASP A 48 0.36 -20.29 -3.66
N ILE A 49 0.12 -19.01 -3.38
CA ILE A 49 -0.28 -18.01 -4.39
C ILE A 49 0.76 -17.95 -5.50
N CYS A 50 2.05 -17.80 -5.16
CA CYS A 50 3.14 -17.74 -6.12
C CYS A 50 3.22 -19.02 -6.97
N THR A 51 3.11 -20.19 -6.34
CA THR A 51 3.20 -21.49 -7.01
C THR A 51 2.06 -21.68 -8.00
N ASN A 52 0.83 -21.36 -7.60
CA ASN A 52 -0.34 -21.48 -8.46
C ASN A 52 -0.30 -20.50 -9.62
N PHE A 53 0.06 -19.25 -9.35
CA PHE A 53 0.22 -18.25 -10.40
C PHE A 53 1.33 -18.61 -11.39
N ARG A 54 2.46 -19.14 -10.92
CA ARG A 54 3.57 -19.59 -11.79
C ARG A 54 3.15 -20.74 -12.70
N ARG A 55 2.45 -21.76 -12.18
CA ARG A 55 1.90 -22.87 -13.00
C ARG A 55 0.96 -22.33 -14.08
N TYR A 56 0.12 -21.38 -13.71
CA TYR A 56 -0.79 -20.72 -14.62
C TYR A 56 -0.06 -19.94 -15.73
N LEU A 57 0.94 -19.11 -15.38
CA LEU A 57 1.76 -18.39 -16.36
C LEU A 57 2.44 -19.35 -17.34
N LEU A 58 3.02 -20.45 -16.84
CA LEU A 58 3.68 -21.47 -17.67
C LEU A 58 2.71 -22.21 -18.60
N SER A 59 1.41 -22.23 -18.29
CA SER A 59 0.39 -22.83 -19.16
C SER A 59 0.07 -22.00 -20.41
N GLY A 60 0.62 -20.79 -20.52
CA GLY A 60 0.47 -19.90 -21.69
C GLY A 60 -0.92 -19.30 -21.88
N ARG A 61 -1.89 -19.61 -21.00
CA ARG A 61 -3.25 -19.09 -21.06
C ARG A 61 -3.41 -17.89 -20.15
N VAL A 62 -2.82 -16.74 -20.50
CA VAL A 62 -2.91 -15.54 -19.65
C VAL A 62 -4.14 -14.69 -20.01
N SER A 63 -5.03 -14.46 -19.05
CA SER A 63 -6.18 -13.56 -19.16
C SER A 63 -6.31 -12.70 -17.90
N GLU A 64 -6.81 -11.48 -18.05
CA GLU A 64 -6.95 -10.53 -16.95
C GLU A 64 -7.81 -11.07 -15.80
N GLY A 65 -8.94 -11.72 -16.13
CA GLY A 65 -9.83 -12.32 -15.13
C GLY A 65 -9.15 -13.40 -14.29
N GLN A 66 -8.29 -14.21 -14.91
CA GLN A 66 -7.55 -15.25 -14.21
C GLN A 66 -6.40 -14.69 -13.38
N ILE A 67 -5.73 -13.61 -13.83
CA ILE A 67 -4.74 -12.89 -12.99
C ILE A 67 -5.43 -12.33 -11.74
N LYS A 68 -6.61 -11.72 -11.91
CA LYS A 68 -7.42 -11.23 -10.80
C LYS A 68 -7.78 -12.35 -9.83
N PHE A 69 -8.12 -13.53 -10.34
CA PHE A 69 -8.56 -14.66 -9.52
C PHE A 69 -7.40 -15.41 -8.83
N LEU A 70 -6.28 -15.64 -9.51
CA LEU A 70 -5.20 -16.52 -9.03
C LEU A 70 -4.12 -15.80 -8.24
N ALA A 71 -4.00 -14.48 -8.41
CA ALA A 71 -3.00 -13.68 -7.71
C ALA A 71 -3.64 -12.56 -6.90
N LEU A 72 -4.38 -11.66 -7.56
CA LEU A 72 -4.85 -10.44 -6.91
C LEU A 72 -5.84 -10.72 -5.78
N ALA A 73 -6.90 -11.49 -6.01
CA ALA A 73 -7.91 -11.77 -4.99
C ALA A 73 -7.34 -12.51 -3.77
N PRO A 74 -6.49 -13.56 -3.93
CA PRO A 74 -5.80 -14.18 -2.80
C PRO A 74 -4.93 -13.22 -1.99
N LEU A 75 -4.15 -12.36 -2.64
CA LEU A 75 -3.32 -11.35 -1.95
C LEU A 75 -4.18 -10.34 -1.17
N MET A 76 -5.28 -9.89 -1.77
CA MET A 76 -6.23 -9.00 -1.11
C MET A 76 -6.90 -9.69 0.09
N ASN A 77 -7.16 -10.99 0.01
CA ASN A 77 -7.69 -11.74 1.15
C ASN A 77 -6.64 -11.89 2.26
N LEU A 78 -5.38 -12.16 1.90
CA LEU A 78 -4.28 -12.33 2.85
C LEU A 78 -4.02 -11.05 3.66
N THR A 79 -4.08 -9.89 3.00
CA THR A 79 -3.96 -8.57 3.63
C THR A 79 -5.18 -8.16 4.46
N GLY A 80 -6.24 -8.98 4.50
CA GLY A 80 -7.47 -8.67 5.21
C GLY A 80 -8.32 -7.59 4.54
N TYR A 81 -8.04 -7.21 3.29
CA TYR A 81 -8.76 -6.17 2.56
C TYR A 81 -10.29 -6.38 2.55
N TYR A 82 -10.74 -7.61 2.33
CA TYR A 82 -12.17 -7.93 2.33
C TYR A 82 -12.81 -7.89 3.73
N LYS A 83 -12.00 -7.98 4.79
CA LYS A 83 -12.47 -7.94 6.19
C LYS A 83 -12.67 -6.51 6.69
N GLN A 84 -12.01 -5.51 6.07
CA GLN A 84 -12.16 -4.09 6.40
C GLN A 84 -13.50 -3.48 5.97
N VAL A 85 -14.33 -4.18 5.19
CA VAL A 85 -15.73 -3.78 4.94
C VAL A 85 -16.62 -4.17 6.13
N THR A 86 -16.23 -3.74 7.33
CA THR A 86 -17.20 -3.59 8.42
C THR A 86 -17.71 -2.17 8.30
N ILE A 87 -18.84 -1.98 7.62
CA ILE A 87 -19.59 -0.73 7.68
C ILE A 87 -19.84 -0.48 9.16
N SER A 88 -19.14 0.52 9.72
CA SER A 88 -19.47 1.08 11.02
C SER A 88 -20.92 1.51 10.93
N LYS A 89 -21.84 0.66 11.44
CA LYS A 89 -23.16 1.14 11.82
C LYS A 89 -22.87 2.18 12.89
N ARG A 90 -22.94 3.46 12.49
CA ARG A 90 -23.13 4.58 13.40
C ARG A 90 -24.24 4.16 14.36
N SER A 91 -23.85 3.75 15.56
CA SER A 91 -24.75 3.61 16.69
C SER A 91 -25.07 5.04 17.13
N SER A 92 -26.04 5.64 16.45
CA SER A 92 -26.78 6.78 16.95
C SER A 92 -27.70 6.28 18.05
N TYR A 93 -27.24 6.32 19.30
CA TYR A 93 -28.13 6.27 20.45
C TYR A 93 -27.64 7.27 21.50
N PHE A 94 -28.45 8.34 21.60
CA PHE A 94 -28.66 9.30 22.69
C PHE A 94 -27.45 10.01 23.32
#